data_AF-A0AA40AZ12-F1
#
_entry.id   AF-A0AA40AZ12-F1
#
_cell.length_a   1.000
_cell.length_b   1.000
_cell.length_c   1.000
_cell.angle_alpha   90.00
_cell.angle_beta   90.00
_cell.angle_gamma   90.00
#
_symmetry.space_group_name_H-M   'P 1'
#
loop_
_entity.id
_entity.type
_entity.pdbx_description
1 polymer ?
#
loop_
_entity_poly.entity_id
_entity_poly.type
_entity_poly.pdbx_seq_one_letter_code
_entity_poly.pdbx_strand_id
1 'polypeptide(L)'
;VAEYCCPWDTGLYDCKWRGSAPDCVGANCKTHDGGDELFEVQVDAHAGGSSWNLCSYDRKKALCCQVRVAIPEPLTCDIDSCDIEYGLCSQTSKDEWGNNLEPRRSVAAGEDDKQGLAIVSRDFDLERRDGGKRPYKWVASFGLVILQHSLTYPSPPGYMRRLQEGLIDLARAWVTRSQNCGSPGVHAQTIDPAQGAPDRTQVEHTIPLVIVSRFASVAEHGQMWAPRPAGYVSRGREIGQAHPQGELTSTPAAGNENFWRNVWNNADGLPANLPPVTQNSPDQRRPVDRLYEALGSNSNPTHFTLLQDNINGMKGRVEIFNAPMTQTRFDTFLQDATDPSNDSRRVDIMSFMAPLRELVGMFEYLRADDVVTRIDAGAAALHFQLQLIELHAPDSQGLSAHWNEFYPEYFGLVSEFARTWARDRIRQIREHYDAHPDAEYRDEVEKSLGELEDDIPNWKYPSED
;
A
#
# COMPACT_ATOMS: atom_id res chain seq x y z
N VAL A 1 33.86 39.26 -6.11
CA VAL A 1 33.35 37.95 -6.57
C VAL A 1 33.50 37.01 -5.39
N ALA A 2 32.40 36.57 -4.77
CA ALA A 2 32.48 35.55 -3.73
C ALA A 2 32.69 34.21 -4.44
N GLU A 3 33.87 33.64 -4.29
CA GLU A 3 34.22 32.33 -4.84
C GLU A 3 33.74 31.29 -3.82
N TYR A 4 32.80 30.44 -4.21
CA TYR A 4 32.32 29.35 -3.36
C TYR A 4 33.40 28.26 -3.41
N CYS A 5 34.18 28.13 -2.34
CA CYS A 5 35.18 27.07 -2.25
C CYS A 5 34.49 25.75 -1.91
N CYS A 6 34.25 24.91 -2.91
CA CYS A 6 33.91 23.51 -2.67
C CYS A 6 35.15 22.78 -2.15
N PRO A 7 35.07 22.09 -1.00
CA PRO A 7 36.13 21.20 -0.55
C PRO A 7 36.47 20.18 -1.65
N TRP A 8 37.77 19.91 -1.87
CA TRP A 8 38.25 19.08 -2.98
C TRP A 8 37.71 17.64 -3.00
N ASP A 9 37.18 17.18 -1.87
CA ASP A 9 36.58 15.86 -1.64
C ASP A 9 35.09 15.77 -2.01
N THR A 10 34.42 16.88 -2.32
CA THR A 10 32.96 16.89 -2.56
C THR A 10 32.52 16.43 -3.95
N GLY A 11 33.44 16.13 -4.87
CA GLY A 11 33.13 15.78 -6.27
C GLY A 11 32.52 16.93 -7.10
N LEU A 12 32.23 18.06 -6.47
CA LEU A 12 31.69 19.28 -7.07
C LEU A 12 32.81 20.24 -7.47
N TYR A 13 32.68 20.85 -8.64
CA TYR A 13 33.63 21.84 -9.16
C TYR A 13 32.94 22.86 -10.07
N ASP A 14 33.65 23.91 -10.47
CA ASP A 14 33.17 24.98 -11.36
C ASP A 14 31.78 25.54 -10.97
N CYS A 15 31.61 25.88 -9.69
CA CYS A 15 30.35 26.43 -9.19
C CYS A 15 30.12 27.86 -9.65
N LYS A 16 28.96 28.12 -10.24
CA LYS A 16 28.56 29.44 -10.71
C LYS A 16 27.07 29.71 -10.53
N TRP A 17 26.75 30.97 -10.30
CA TRP A 17 25.37 31.42 -10.25
C TRP A 17 24.77 31.47 -11.65
N ARG A 18 23.67 30.74 -11.85
CA ARG A 18 22.83 30.78 -13.05
C ARG A 18 21.61 31.69 -12.80
N GLY A 19 21.17 32.40 -13.83
CA GLY A 19 20.05 33.34 -13.77
C GLY A 19 20.47 34.79 -13.95
N SER A 20 19.90 35.45 -14.95
CA SER A 20 20.11 36.88 -15.21
C SER A 20 19.00 37.73 -14.58
N ALA A 21 19.40 38.76 -13.84
CA ALA A 21 18.46 39.78 -13.37
C ALA A 21 17.91 40.60 -14.56
N PRO A 22 16.70 41.15 -14.48
CA PRO A 22 15.82 41.21 -13.30
C PRO A 22 14.92 39.99 -13.11
N ASP A 23 14.69 39.13 -14.11
CA ASP A 23 13.65 38.09 -14.04
C ASP A 23 14.16 36.68 -13.72
N CYS A 24 15.46 36.55 -13.42
CA CYS A 24 16.15 35.29 -13.17
C CYS A 24 16.03 34.30 -14.35
N VAL A 25 16.05 34.81 -15.59
CA VAL A 25 15.97 33.96 -16.78
C VAL A 25 17.19 33.04 -16.84
N GLY A 26 16.94 31.74 -17.03
CA GLY A 26 18.00 30.73 -17.07
C GLY A 26 18.60 30.42 -15.71
N ALA A 27 17.83 30.52 -14.62
CA ALA A 27 18.25 30.13 -13.27
C ALA A 27 18.30 28.61 -13.04
N ASN A 28 18.11 27.77 -14.06
CA ASN A 28 18.22 26.33 -13.93
C ASN A 28 19.66 25.88 -14.19
N CYS A 29 20.13 24.90 -13.42
CA CYS A 29 21.39 24.21 -13.71
C CYS A 29 21.26 23.41 -15.00
N LYS A 30 22.35 23.32 -15.77
CA LYS A 30 22.34 22.68 -17.08
C LYS A 30 22.92 21.27 -17.03
N THR A 31 22.34 20.37 -17.81
CA THR A 31 22.95 19.08 -18.14
C THR A 31 23.86 19.18 -19.37
N HIS A 32 23.62 20.18 -20.24
CA HIS A 32 24.43 20.45 -21.44
C HIS A 32 24.65 21.97 -21.66
N ASP A 33 25.81 22.36 -22.19
CA ASP A 33 26.07 23.74 -22.63
C ASP A 33 26.95 23.70 -23.89
N GLY A 34 26.51 24.34 -24.98
CA GLY A 34 27.28 24.37 -26.22
C GLY A 34 27.47 23.03 -26.94
N GLY A 35 26.75 21.97 -26.55
CA GLY A 35 26.90 20.61 -27.10
C GLY A 35 27.74 19.68 -26.23
N ASP A 36 28.37 20.20 -25.18
CA ASP A 36 29.14 19.42 -24.21
C ASP A 36 28.26 19.03 -23.00
N GLU A 37 28.45 17.81 -22.50
CA GLU A 37 27.84 17.33 -21.25
C GLU A 37 28.54 17.95 -20.05
N LEU A 38 27.78 18.59 -19.15
CA LEU A 38 28.34 19.36 -18.03
C LEU A 38 27.80 18.98 -16.65
N PHE A 39 26.69 18.23 -16.59
CA PHE A 39 26.06 17.74 -15.36
C PHE A 39 26.18 18.72 -14.18
N GLU A 40 25.39 19.79 -14.18
CA GLU A 40 25.35 20.74 -13.08
C GLU A 40 24.24 20.39 -12.07
N VAL A 41 24.57 20.41 -10.77
CA VAL A 41 23.60 20.31 -9.66
C VAL A 41 23.40 21.64 -8.95
N GLN A 42 22.17 21.90 -8.53
CA GLN A 42 21.85 23.07 -7.72
C GLN A 42 22.20 22.80 -6.26
N VAL A 43 23.09 23.61 -5.70
CA VAL A 43 23.52 23.49 -4.29
C VAL A 43 22.98 24.61 -3.39
N ASP A 44 22.54 25.72 -3.98
CA ASP A 44 21.96 26.86 -3.24
C ASP A 44 21.05 27.68 -4.16
N ALA A 45 20.18 28.53 -3.59
CA ALA A 45 19.34 29.47 -4.32
C ALA A 45 19.21 30.82 -3.59
N HIS A 46 19.50 31.92 -4.30
CA HIS A 46 19.48 33.26 -3.71
C HIS A 46 18.99 34.33 -4.71
N ALA A 47 18.27 35.36 -4.24
CA ALA A 47 17.69 36.39 -5.09
C ALA A 47 18.73 37.22 -5.86
N GLY A 48 19.90 37.49 -5.26
CA GLY A 48 21.01 38.22 -5.90
C GLY A 48 22.07 37.33 -6.56
N GLY A 49 22.14 36.06 -6.17
CA GLY A 49 23.33 35.22 -6.38
C GLY A 49 24.60 35.94 -5.91
N SER A 50 25.63 36.00 -6.76
CA SER A 50 26.87 36.75 -6.52
C SER A 50 26.82 38.23 -6.97
N SER A 51 25.68 38.72 -7.46
CA SER A 51 25.55 40.08 -8.00
C SER A 51 24.68 40.98 -7.13
N TRP A 52 24.88 42.29 -7.21
CA TRP A 52 24.05 43.29 -6.52
C TRP A 52 22.62 43.40 -7.09
N ASN A 53 22.40 42.93 -8.32
CA ASN A 53 21.08 42.93 -8.95
C ASN A 53 20.25 41.73 -8.49
N LEU A 54 19.17 42.04 -7.77
CA LEU A 54 18.19 41.07 -7.30
C LEU A 54 17.22 40.68 -8.42
N CYS A 55 16.71 39.45 -8.32
CA CYS A 55 15.59 39.05 -9.13
C CYS A 55 14.25 39.52 -8.54
N SER A 56 13.32 39.85 -9.44
CA SER A 56 11.96 40.26 -9.11
C SER A 56 11.08 39.07 -8.74
N TYR A 57 9.94 39.34 -8.09
CA TYR A 57 8.88 38.35 -7.81
C TYR A 57 9.33 37.12 -7.02
N ASP A 58 10.14 37.32 -5.98
CA ASP A 58 10.71 36.25 -5.12
C ASP A 58 11.47 35.14 -5.88
N ARG A 59 11.81 35.38 -7.14
CA ARG A 59 12.61 34.44 -7.93
C ARG A 59 14.05 34.44 -7.43
N LYS A 60 14.70 33.29 -7.55
CA LYS A 60 16.07 33.08 -7.08
C LYS A 60 16.96 32.61 -8.23
N LYS A 61 18.21 33.06 -8.22
CA LYS A 61 19.29 32.46 -9.01
C LYS A 61 19.65 31.14 -8.37
N ALA A 62 20.08 30.17 -9.16
CA ALA A 62 20.60 28.90 -8.64
C ALA A 62 22.13 28.95 -8.62
N LEU A 63 22.74 28.48 -7.54
CA LEU A 63 24.16 28.15 -7.52
C LEU A 63 24.30 26.73 -8.08
N CYS A 64 24.90 26.64 -9.25
CA CYS A 64 25.05 25.40 -10.01
C CYS A 64 26.51 24.98 -10.01
N CYS A 65 26.80 23.74 -9.62
CA CYS A 65 28.13 23.16 -9.59
C CYS A 65 28.19 21.94 -10.51
N GLN A 66 29.29 21.79 -11.27
CA GLN A 66 29.53 20.59 -12.07
C GLN A 66 29.94 19.42 -11.17
N VAL A 67 29.54 18.20 -11.52
CA VAL A 67 29.96 16.97 -10.84
C VAL A 67 31.03 16.24 -11.65
N ARG A 68 32.10 15.78 -10.99
CA ARG A 68 33.21 15.02 -11.63
C ARG A 68 32.79 13.62 -12.08
N VAL A 69 31.70 13.12 -11.51
CA VAL A 69 31.07 11.85 -11.84
C VAL A 69 29.66 12.22 -12.29
N ALA A 70 29.27 11.86 -13.51
CA ALA A 70 27.90 12.05 -13.96
C ALA A 70 26.98 11.39 -12.94
N ILE A 71 25.98 12.12 -12.46
CA ILE A 71 24.94 11.49 -11.64
C ILE A 71 24.18 10.58 -12.60
N PRO A 72 24.14 9.26 -12.37
CA PRO A 72 23.37 8.36 -13.22
C PRO A 72 21.95 8.89 -13.34
N GLU A 73 21.40 8.89 -14.56
CA GLU A 73 20.02 9.29 -14.75
C GLU A 73 19.14 8.44 -13.83
N PRO A 74 18.16 9.06 -13.13
CA PRO A 74 17.31 8.30 -12.23
C PRO A 74 16.59 7.22 -13.02
N LEU A 75 16.67 5.99 -12.52
CA LEU A 75 15.92 4.88 -13.09
C LEU A 75 14.43 5.21 -13.01
N THR A 76 13.75 5.20 -14.15
CA THR A 76 12.30 5.34 -14.22
C THR A 76 11.65 3.97 -14.27
N CYS A 77 10.57 3.81 -13.50
CA CYS A 77 9.78 2.62 -13.35
C CYS A 77 8.32 2.95 -13.67
N ASP A 78 7.93 2.66 -14.91
CA ASP A 78 6.57 2.83 -15.42
C ASP A 78 5.71 1.58 -15.25
N ILE A 79 6.35 0.46 -14.90
CA ILE A 79 5.71 -0.80 -14.58
C ILE A 79 5.31 -0.79 -13.10
N ASP A 80 4.07 -1.16 -12.84
CA ASP A 80 3.57 -1.41 -11.50
C ASP A 80 3.15 -2.87 -11.32
N SER A 81 2.85 -3.27 -10.08
CA SER A 81 2.53 -4.65 -9.78
C SER A 81 1.18 -5.08 -10.37
N CYS A 82 0.31 -4.17 -10.80
CA CYS A 82 -0.89 -4.54 -11.57
C CYS A 82 -0.53 -5.01 -12.98
N ASP A 83 0.48 -4.39 -13.61
CA ASP A 83 0.98 -4.82 -14.92
C ASP A 83 1.70 -6.18 -14.83
N ILE A 84 2.31 -6.49 -13.68
CA ILE A 84 3.02 -7.76 -13.43
C ILE A 84 2.07 -8.90 -13.05
N GLU A 85 1.07 -8.61 -12.22
CA GLU A 85 0.13 -9.60 -11.73
C GLU A 85 -1.31 -9.11 -11.84
N TYR A 86 -2.00 -9.55 -12.90
CA TYR A 86 -3.39 -9.21 -13.16
C TYR A 86 -4.32 -9.41 -11.95
N GLY A 87 -4.12 -10.49 -11.19
CA GLY A 87 -4.91 -10.81 -9.99
C GLY A 87 -4.61 -9.97 -8.75
N LEU A 88 -3.60 -9.10 -8.78
CA LEU A 88 -3.34 -8.16 -7.69
C LEU A 88 -4.40 -7.05 -7.68
N CYS A 89 -4.71 -6.52 -8.86
CA CYS A 89 -5.56 -5.34 -9.01
C CYS A 89 -6.95 -5.67 -9.58
N SER A 90 -7.11 -6.84 -10.20
CA SER A 90 -8.41 -7.50 -10.36
C SER A 90 -8.65 -8.41 -9.15
N GLN A 91 -9.78 -8.27 -8.45
CA GLN A 91 -10.05 -8.97 -7.18
C GLN A 91 -10.38 -10.47 -7.34
N THR A 92 -9.75 -11.14 -8.29
CA THR A 92 -10.20 -12.43 -8.81
C THR A 92 -9.32 -13.61 -8.42
N SER A 93 -8.12 -13.40 -7.84
CA SER A 93 -7.16 -14.50 -7.76
C SER A 93 -6.85 -15.08 -6.38
N LYS A 94 -7.06 -14.41 -5.24
CA LYS A 94 -6.69 -14.97 -3.90
C LYS A 94 -7.78 -14.87 -2.82
N ASP A 95 -7.89 -15.90 -2.00
CA ASP A 95 -8.77 -15.96 -0.81
C ASP A 95 -8.09 -15.30 0.41
N GLU A 96 -8.82 -15.15 1.51
CA GLU A 96 -8.40 -14.59 2.79
C GLU A 96 -7.26 -15.36 3.48
N TRP A 97 -6.94 -16.56 2.98
CA TRP A 97 -5.80 -17.36 3.40
C TRP A 97 -4.64 -17.25 2.39
N GLY A 98 -4.75 -16.41 1.37
CA GLY A 98 -3.74 -16.27 0.32
C GLY A 98 -3.71 -17.41 -0.69
N ASN A 99 -4.68 -18.33 -0.66
CA ASN A 99 -4.79 -19.38 -1.66
C ASN A 99 -5.38 -18.83 -2.95
N ASN A 100 -5.01 -19.39 -4.10
CA ASN A 100 -5.65 -19.01 -5.34
C ASN A 100 -7.15 -19.38 -5.30
N LEU A 101 -8.04 -18.43 -5.58
CA LEU A 101 -9.44 -18.74 -5.84
C LEU A 101 -9.48 -19.53 -7.16
N GLU A 102 -10.03 -20.75 -7.14
CA GLU A 102 -10.17 -21.50 -8.40
C GLU A 102 -10.94 -20.63 -9.42
N PRO A 103 -10.42 -20.48 -10.65
CA PRO A 103 -11.13 -19.71 -11.67
C PRO A 103 -12.49 -20.35 -11.87
N ARG A 104 -13.56 -19.57 -11.65
CA ARG A 104 -14.88 -19.96 -12.14
C ARG A 104 -14.72 -20.22 -13.64
N ARG A 105 -15.14 -21.41 -14.08
CA ARG A 105 -15.10 -22.01 -15.44
C ARG A 105 -15.51 -21.13 -16.63
N SER A 106 -15.78 -19.84 -16.44
CA SER A 106 -16.21 -18.89 -17.47
C SER A 106 -15.14 -17.88 -17.91
N VAL A 107 -13.97 -17.84 -17.28
CA VAL A 107 -12.84 -17.06 -17.80
C VAL A 107 -11.86 -18.03 -18.44
N ALA A 108 -11.91 -18.14 -19.76
CA ALA A 108 -10.90 -18.85 -20.52
C ALA A 108 -9.57 -18.15 -20.24
N ALA A 109 -8.76 -18.74 -19.36
CA ALA A 109 -7.33 -18.47 -19.34
C ALA A 109 -6.83 -18.76 -20.76
N GLY A 110 -6.30 -17.72 -21.42
CA GLY A 110 -5.51 -17.92 -22.62
C GLY A 110 -4.45 -18.97 -22.31
N GLU A 111 -4.38 -19.97 -23.18
CA GLU A 111 -3.45 -21.10 -23.05
C GLU A 111 -2.02 -20.60 -22.80
N ASP A 112 -1.30 -21.39 -21.99
CA ASP A 112 0.14 -21.29 -21.75
C ASP A 112 0.89 -20.98 -23.04
N ASP A 113 1.37 -19.73 -23.20
CA ASP A 113 2.45 -19.44 -24.13
C ASP A 113 3.77 -19.38 -23.35
N LYS A 114 4.66 -20.29 -23.75
CA LYS A 114 5.96 -20.57 -23.12
C LYS A 114 7.03 -19.51 -23.41
N GLN A 115 6.65 -18.27 -23.68
CA GLN A 115 7.57 -17.17 -23.95
C GLN A 115 7.00 -15.90 -23.32
N GLY A 116 7.87 -15.15 -22.63
CA GLY A 116 7.51 -14.11 -21.68
C GLY A 116 6.50 -13.05 -22.16
N LEU A 117 5.86 -12.45 -21.14
CA LEU A 117 5.06 -11.22 -21.21
C LEU A 117 3.84 -11.27 -22.13
N ALA A 118 2.74 -11.81 -21.61
CA ALA A 118 1.41 -11.43 -22.07
C ALA A 118 0.98 -10.15 -21.33
N ILE A 119 1.18 -8.99 -21.96
CA ILE A 119 0.47 -7.75 -21.60
C ILE A 119 -0.98 -7.92 -22.06
N VAL A 120 -1.87 -8.28 -21.13
CA VAL A 120 -3.28 -8.55 -21.42
C VAL A 120 -4.12 -7.27 -21.27
N SER A 121 -5.08 -7.06 -22.18
CA SER A 121 -5.92 -5.86 -22.22
C SER A 121 -6.76 -5.68 -20.95
N ARG A 122 -6.85 -4.42 -20.53
CA ARG A 122 -7.27 -3.92 -19.21
C ARG A 122 -8.79 -3.89 -18.96
N ASP A 123 -9.57 -4.59 -19.78
CA ASP A 123 -11.02 -4.57 -19.69
C ASP A 123 -11.54 -5.80 -18.94
N PHE A 124 -12.44 -5.54 -17.98
CA PHE A 124 -13.33 -6.45 -17.26
C PHE A 124 -13.00 -6.83 -15.80
N ASP A 125 -14.06 -6.67 -14.98
CA ASP A 125 -14.38 -7.28 -13.69
C ASP A 125 -13.89 -6.68 -12.35
N LEU A 126 -14.18 -5.39 -12.14
CA LEU A 126 -14.25 -4.78 -10.79
C LEU A 126 -15.68 -4.39 -10.34
N GLU A 127 -16.72 -4.76 -11.10
CA GLU A 127 -18.14 -4.42 -10.84
C GLU A 127 -18.73 -5.03 -9.55
N ARG A 128 -17.99 -5.87 -8.81
CA ARG A 128 -18.50 -6.46 -7.55
C ARG A 128 -18.70 -5.47 -6.39
N ARG A 129 -18.31 -4.21 -6.55
CA ARG A 129 -18.53 -3.16 -5.54
C ARG A 129 -19.99 -2.70 -5.50
N ASP A 130 -20.71 -2.73 -6.64
CA ASP A 130 -22.16 -2.51 -6.68
C ASP A 130 -22.94 -3.83 -6.65
N GLY A 131 -22.91 -4.53 -5.50
CA GLY A 131 -23.87 -5.59 -5.19
C GLY A 131 -23.31 -6.91 -4.65
N GLY A 132 -21.99 -7.08 -4.58
CA GLY A 132 -21.35 -8.29 -4.06
C GLY A 132 -20.83 -8.13 -2.63
N LYS A 133 -21.31 -8.95 -1.69
CA LYS A 133 -20.66 -9.11 -0.38
C LYS A 133 -19.38 -9.96 -0.54
N ARG A 134 -18.29 -9.58 0.13
CA ARG A 134 -17.04 -10.37 0.12
C ARG A 134 -17.04 -11.40 1.24
N PRO A 135 -16.73 -12.68 0.96
CA PRO A 135 -16.60 -13.70 1.99
C PRO A 135 -15.28 -13.55 2.75
N TYR A 136 -15.29 -13.85 4.04
CA TYR A 136 -14.11 -14.05 4.87
C TYR A 136 -14.37 -15.23 5.81
N LYS A 137 -13.38 -16.08 6.01
CA LYS A 137 -13.49 -17.30 6.80
C LYS A 137 -12.31 -17.48 7.76
N TRP A 138 -12.61 -18.12 8.88
CA TRP A 138 -11.62 -18.51 9.88
C TRP A 138 -12.10 -19.79 10.59
N VAL A 139 -11.19 -20.45 11.31
CA VAL A 139 -11.47 -21.72 11.99
C VAL A 139 -11.41 -21.49 13.49
N ALA A 140 -12.53 -21.76 14.18
CA ALA A 140 -12.59 -21.70 15.64
C ALA A 140 -11.81 -22.86 16.27
N SER A 141 -11.38 -22.71 17.53
CA SER A 141 -10.63 -23.70 18.30
C SER A 141 -11.34 -25.07 18.39
N PHE A 142 -12.68 -25.07 18.33
CA PHE A 142 -13.53 -26.25 18.32
C PHE A 142 -13.82 -26.81 16.91
N GLY A 143 -13.09 -26.37 15.88
CA GLY A 143 -13.11 -26.94 14.53
C GLY A 143 -14.22 -26.43 13.61
N LEU A 144 -15.03 -25.46 14.05
CA LEU A 144 -16.05 -24.84 13.20
C LEU A 144 -15.41 -23.85 12.22
N VAL A 145 -15.72 -23.98 10.93
CA VAL A 145 -15.41 -22.96 9.92
C VAL A 145 -16.49 -21.88 9.98
N ILE A 146 -16.10 -20.67 10.33
CA ILE A 146 -17.01 -19.52 10.41
C ILE A 146 -16.85 -18.71 9.14
N LEU A 147 -17.91 -18.69 8.31
CA LEU A 147 -17.99 -17.90 7.08
C LEU A 147 -18.82 -16.64 7.33
N GLN A 148 -18.20 -15.48 7.20
CA GLN A 148 -18.82 -14.17 7.33
C GLN A 148 -18.69 -13.39 6.02
N HIS A 149 -19.55 -12.38 5.85
CA HIS A 149 -19.62 -11.61 4.61
C HIS A 149 -19.56 -10.12 4.92
N SER A 150 -18.73 -9.36 4.21
CA SER A 150 -18.74 -7.90 4.32
C SER A 150 -20.07 -7.30 3.89
N LEU A 151 -20.28 -6.04 4.24
CA LEU A 151 -21.31 -5.23 3.59
C LEU A 151 -20.85 -4.79 2.20
N THR A 152 -21.82 -4.38 1.38
CA THR A 152 -21.54 -3.74 0.09
C THR A 152 -21.12 -2.29 0.34
N TYR A 153 -20.30 -1.76 -0.55
CA TYR A 153 -19.70 -0.43 -0.44
C TYR A 153 -19.55 0.17 -1.84
N PRO A 154 -19.46 1.50 -1.98
CA PRO A 154 -19.56 2.11 -3.29
C PRO A 154 -18.45 1.66 -4.26
N SER A 155 -18.82 1.51 -5.52
CA SER A 155 -17.86 1.56 -6.64
C SER A 155 -17.23 2.97 -6.74
N PRO A 156 -16.12 3.18 -7.47
CA PRO A 156 -15.59 4.53 -7.68
C PRO A 156 -16.64 5.51 -8.23
N PRO A 157 -17.46 5.17 -9.27
CA PRO A 157 -18.56 6.02 -9.68
C PRO A 157 -19.62 6.24 -8.59
N GLY A 158 -19.94 5.20 -7.81
CA GLY A 158 -20.87 5.29 -6.68
C GLY A 158 -20.35 6.18 -5.54
N TYR A 159 -19.03 6.25 -5.35
CA TYR A 159 -18.37 7.12 -4.37
C TYR A 159 -18.39 8.57 -4.85
N MET A 160 -18.07 8.81 -6.13
CA MET A 160 -18.17 10.14 -6.74
C MET A 160 -19.59 10.72 -6.67
N ARG A 161 -20.61 9.89 -6.90
CA ARG A 161 -22.00 10.31 -6.75
C ARG A 161 -22.31 10.78 -5.32
N ARG A 162 -21.84 10.06 -4.30
CA ARG A 162 -22.06 10.41 -2.89
C ARG A 162 -21.36 11.71 -2.50
N LEU A 163 -20.19 12.00 -3.09
CA LEU A 163 -19.53 13.30 -2.95
C LEU A 163 -20.36 14.42 -3.57
N GLN A 164 -20.90 14.22 -4.78
CA GLN A 164 -21.78 15.19 -5.44
C GLN A 164 -23.05 15.47 -4.62
N GLU A 165 -23.58 14.45 -3.93
CA GLU A 165 -24.77 14.55 -3.07
C GLU A 165 -24.48 15.18 -1.69
N GLY A 166 -23.21 15.49 -1.38
CA GLY A 166 -22.81 16.04 -0.07
C GLY A 166 -22.93 15.04 1.08
N LEU A 167 -22.89 13.74 0.78
CA LEU A 167 -22.93 12.68 1.78
C LEU A 167 -21.53 12.36 2.35
N ILE A 168 -20.48 12.97 1.79
CA ILE A 168 -19.07 12.80 2.15
C ILE A 168 -18.37 14.16 1.96
N ASP A 169 -17.61 14.62 2.96
CA ASP A 169 -17.13 16.02 3.02
C ASP A 169 -15.72 16.25 2.43
N LEU A 170 -14.87 15.23 2.34
CA LEU A 170 -13.47 15.36 1.93
C LEU A 170 -13.04 14.21 1.02
N ALA A 171 -12.75 14.49 -0.25
CA ALA A 171 -12.22 13.50 -1.18
C ALA A 171 -10.88 13.92 -1.76
N ARG A 172 -9.84 13.24 -1.29
CA ARG A 172 -8.54 13.18 -1.96
C ARG A 172 -8.42 11.83 -2.64
N ALA A 173 -7.82 11.84 -3.82
CA ALA A 173 -7.31 10.63 -4.45
C ALA A 173 -5.82 10.55 -4.12
N TRP A 174 -5.37 9.39 -3.69
CA TRP A 174 -3.97 9.12 -3.42
C TRP A 174 -3.37 8.41 -4.62
N VAL A 175 -2.49 9.09 -5.33
CA VAL A 175 -1.88 8.61 -6.57
C VAL A 175 -0.35 8.74 -6.51
N THR A 176 0.33 7.84 -7.21
CA THR A 176 1.79 7.81 -7.34
C THR A 176 2.30 9.15 -7.86
N ARG A 177 3.26 9.76 -7.16
CA ARG A 177 3.81 11.09 -7.46
C ARG A 177 4.88 11.03 -8.54
N SER A 178 5.64 9.95 -8.61
CA SER A 178 6.88 9.88 -9.38
C SER A 178 7.06 8.53 -10.05
N GLN A 179 7.57 8.58 -11.27
CA GLN A 179 8.05 7.39 -11.98
C GLN A 179 9.46 6.98 -11.52
N ASN A 180 10.14 7.74 -10.65
CA ASN A 180 11.45 7.33 -10.10
C ASN A 180 11.32 6.00 -9.34
N CYS A 181 12.25 5.08 -9.59
CA CYS A 181 12.33 3.79 -8.90
C CYS A 181 12.73 3.93 -7.42
N GLY A 182 13.61 4.87 -7.06
CA GLY A 182 14.07 5.03 -5.68
C GLY A 182 13.16 5.89 -4.80
N SER A 183 12.33 6.76 -5.40
CA SER A 183 11.44 7.69 -4.68
C SER A 183 10.04 7.79 -5.32
N PRO A 184 9.22 6.73 -5.25
CA PRO A 184 7.95 6.59 -5.97
C PRO A 184 6.73 7.19 -5.25
N GLY A 185 6.92 7.81 -4.08
CA GLY A 185 5.88 8.16 -3.08
C GLY A 185 4.52 8.65 -3.59
N VAL A 186 3.49 8.63 -2.76
CA VAL A 186 2.15 9.07 -3.14
C VAL A 186 1.94 10.56 -2.89
N HIS A 187 0.91 11.13 -3.51
CA HIS A 187 0.43 12.46 -3.15
C HIS A 187 -1.10 12.50 -3.19
N ALA A 188 -1.64 13.40 -2.36
CA ALA A 188 -3.04 13.72 -2.38
C ALA A 188 -3.36 14.63 -3.57
N GLN A 189 -4.22 14.14 -4.46
CA GLN A 189 -4.84 14.90 -5.52
C GLN A 189 -6.25 15.31 -5.08
N THR A 190 -6.57 16.60 -5.16
CA THR A 190 -7.95 17.07 -4.99
C THR A 190 -8.81 16.56 -6.15
N ILE A 191 -9.97 15.99 -5.83
CA ILE A 191 -10.88 15.43 -6.82
C ILE A 191 -12.03 16.40 -7.05
N ASP A 192 -12.37 16.64 -8.31
CA ASP A 192 -13.63 17.28 -8.70
C ASP A 192 -14.71 16.20 -8.85
N PRO A 193 -15.76 16.18 -7.99
CA PRO A 193 -16.84 15.22 -8.09
C PRO A 193 -17.50 15.16 -9.47
N ALA A 194 -17.50 16.26 -10.22
CA ALA A 194 -18.11 16.34 -11.55
C ALA A 194 -17.29 15.64 -12.66
N GLN A 195 -15.99 15.42 -12.45
CA GLN A 195 -15.08 14.85 -13.46
C GLN A 195 -15.01 13.32 -13.42
N GLY A 196 -15.68 12.69 -12.45
CA GLY A 196 -15.56 11.26 -12.21
C GLY A 196 -14.31 10.90 -11.39
N ALA A 197 -14.17 9.61 -11.06
CA ALA A 197 -13.04 9.15 -10.25
C ALA A 197 -11.76 9.25 -11.11
N PRO A 198 -10.63 9.71 -10.55
CA PRO A 198 -9.37 9.72 -11.29
C PRO A 198 -9.01 8.32 -11.78
N ASP A 199 -8.32 8.26 -12.92
CA ASP A 199 -7.93 7.01 -13.55
C ASP A 199 -7.21 6.08 -12.57
N ARG A 200 -7.53 4.80 -12.66
CA ARG A 200 -6.91 3.73 -11.86
C ARG A 200 -7.08 3.90 -10.34
N THR A 201 -8.01 4.73 -9.88
CA THR A 201 -8.33 4.81 -8.45
C THR A 201 -9.44 3.84 -8.07
N GLN A 202 -9.33 3.33 -6.84
CA GLN A 202 -10.26 2.42 -6.23
C GLN A 202 -10.75 3.00 -4.91
N VAL A 203 -12.02 2.75 -4.58
CA VAL A 203 -12.56 3.00 -3.24
C VAL A 203 -11.82 2.10 -2.26
N GLU A 204 -11.14 2.69 -1.30
CA GLU A 204 -10.31 1.97 -0.33
C GLU A 204 -10.84 2.09 1.10
N HIS A 205 -10.92 0.93 1.75
CA HIS A 205 -11.14 0.76 3.17
C HIS A 205 -9.85 1.06 3.94
N THR A 206 -9.79 2.21 4.61
CA THR A 206 -8.59 2.63 5.36
C THR A 206 -8.12 1.58 6.38
N ILE A 207 -9.06 0.90 7.06
CA ILE A 207 -8.82 -0.35 7.79
C ILE A 207 -9.38 -1.53 6.97
N PRO A 208 -8.59 -2.58 6.68
CA PRO A 208 -9.02 -3.66 5.80
C PRO A 208 -10.17 -4.48 6.38
N LEU A 209 -11.13 -4.85 5.53
CA LEU A 209 -12.27 -5.70 5.91
C LEU A 209 -11.86 -7.06 6.53
N VAL A 210 -10.72 -7.63 6.11
CA VAL A 210 -10.20 -8.89 6.67
C VAL A 210 -9.91 -8.82 8.16
N ILE A 211 -9.75 -7.60 8.71
CA ILE A 211 -9.49 -7.39 10.14
C ILE A 211 -10.59 -8.01 11.00
N VAL A 212 -11.84 -8.03 10.52
CA VAL A 212 -12.98 -8.56 11.29
C VAL A 212 -12.85 -10.07 11.51
N SER A 213 -12.39 -10.83 10.50
CA SER A 213 -12.16 -12.28 10.66
C SER A 213 -10.88 -12.56 11.44
N ARG A 214 -9.83 -11.77 11.21
CA ARG A 214 -8.56 -11.88 11.94
C ARG A 214 -8.76 -11.62 13.43
N PHE A 215 -9.45 -10.54 13.78
CA PHE A 215 -9.82 -10.19 15.14
C PHE A 215 -10.67 -11.27 15.79
N ALA A 216 -11.76 -11.70 15.14
CA ALA A 216 -12.64 -12.75 15.69
C ALA A 216 -11.87 -14.03 16.01
N SER A 217 -10.93 -14.41 15.13
CA SER A 217 -10.06 -15.56 15.36
C SER A 217 -9.08 -15.35 16.51
N VAL A 218 -8.50 -14.15 16.67
CA VAL A 218 -7.63 -13.86 17.83
C VAL A 218 -8.41 -13.87 19.12
N ALA A 219 -9.57 -13.23 19.15
CA ALA A 219 -10.42 -13.15 20.33
C ALA A 219 -10.89 -14.55 20.78
N GLU A 220 -11.30 -15.42 19.85
CA GLU A 220 -11.75 -16.77 20.18
C GLU A 220 -10.61 -17.70 20.61
N HIS A 221 -9.42 -17.57 20.01
CA HIS A 221 -8.27 -18.41 20.37
C HIS A 221 -7.50 -17.89 21.59
N GLY A 222 -7.59 -16.59 21.90
CA GLY A 222 -6.72 -15.94 22.87
C GLY A 222 -5.25 -15.91 22.43
N GLN A 223 -5.01 -15.81 21.12
CA GLN A 223 -3.69 -15.92 20.52
C GLN A 223 -3.57 -15.02 19.29
N MET A 224 -2.45 -14.29 19.17
CA MET A 224 -2.15 -13.42 18.03
C MET A 224 -1.85 -14.22 16.76
N TRP A 225 -1.96 -13.56 15.60
CA TRP A 225 -1.42 -14.11 14.36
C TRP A 225 0.12 -14.09 14.40
N ALA A 226 0.77 -15.06 13.76
CA ALA A 226 2.21 -15.01 13.56
C ALA A 226 2.48 -14.49 12.14
N PRO A 227 3.30 -13.45 11.92
CA PRO A 227 3.74 -13.15 10.57
C PRO A 227 4.59 -14.33 10.08
N ARG A 228 4.11 -15.05 9.07
CA ARG A 228 4.92 -16.11 8.41
C ARG A 228 5.84 -15.46 7.39
N PRO A 229 6.99 -16.09 7.07
CA PRO A 229 7.77 -15.70 5.90
C PRO A 229 6.87 -15.67 4.67
N ALA A 230 6.98 -14.60 3.90
CA ALA A 230 6.21 -14.39 2.70
C ALA A 230 6.40 -15.57 1.74
N GLY A 231 5.32 -16.21 1.28
CA GLY A 231 5.41 -17.42 0.47
C GLY A 231 5.70 -18.69 1.27
N TYR A 232 5.18 -18.83 2.49
CA TYR A 232 5.25 -20.09 3.24
C TYR A 232 4.64 -21.23 2.42
N VAL A 233 5.52 -22.03 1.84
CA VAL A 233 5.17 -23.22 1.07
C VAL A 233 5.17 -24.42 2.01
N SER A 234 4.04 -25.11 2.11
CA SER A 234 3.99 -26.45 2.72
C SER A 234 3.51 -27.44 1.67
N ARG A 235 4.25 -28.53 1.51
CA ARG A 235 4.03 -29.56 0.47
C ARG A 235 3.94 -28.99 -0.96
N GLY A 236 4.76 -27.99 -1.28
CA GLY A 236 4.83 -27.40 -2.62
C GLY A 236 3.68 -26.45 -2.96
N ARG A 237 2.83 -26.07 -2.00
CA ARG A 237 1.78 -25.04 -2.16
C ARG A 237 1.97 -23.94 -1.12
N GLU A 238 1.75 -22.68 -1.51
CA GLU A 238 1.52 -21.61 -0.54
C GLU A 238 0.35 -22.04 0.37
N ILE A 239 0.57 -22.12 1.68
CA ILE A 239 -0.49 -22.43 2.64
C ILE A 239 -0.64 -21.24 3.59
N GLY A 240 -1.82 -20.62 3.53
CA GLY A 240 -2.23 -19.62 4.50
C GLY A 240 -2.25 -20.08 5.95
N GLN A 241 -2.52 -19.14 6.84
CA GLN A 241 -2.87 -19.46 8.22
C GLN A 241 -4.39 -19.48 8.37
N ALA A 242 -4.93 -20.64 8.72
CA ALA A 242 -6.36 -20.81 8.97
C ALA A 242 -6.80 -20.33 10.38
N HIS A 243 -5.85 -20.26 11.31
CA HIS A 243 -6.03 -19.82 12.69
C HIS A 243 -4.73 -19.17 13.21
N PRO A 244 -4.80 -18.33 14.25
CA PRO A 244 -3.62 -17.74 14.89
C PRO A 244 -2.68 -18.80 15.46
N GLN A 245 -1.39 -18.47 15.49
CA GLN A 245 -0.30 -19.33 15.95
C GLN A 245 0.83 -18.53 16.63
N GLY A 246 0.59 -17.24 16.91
CA GLY A 246 1.56 -16.31 17.50
C GLY A 246 1.56 -16.34 19.03
N GLU A 247 1.90 -15.23 19.65
CA GLU A 247 1.93 -15.13 21.11
C GLU A 247 0.52 -15.16 21.72
N LEU A 248 0.41 -15.62 22.97
CA LEU A 248 -0.85 -15.58 23.70
C LEU A 248 -1.20 -14.13 24.05
N THR A 249 -2.48 -13.78 23.92
CA THR A 249 -3.00 -12.50 24.41
C THR A 249 -3.03 -12.50 25.93
N SER A 250 -2.96 -11.32 26.54
CA SER A 250 -3.11 -11.17 28.00
C SER A 250 -4.58 -11.30 28.42
N THR A 251 -5.50 -10.89 27.55
CA THR A 251 -6.94 -11.10 27.69
C THR A 251 -7.27 -12.57 27.42
N PRO A 252 -8.00 -13.27 28.30
CA PRO A 252 -8.45 -14.64 28.06
C PRO A 252 -9.35 -14.73 26.83
N ALA A 253 -9.36 -15.88 26.14
CA ALA A 253 -10.25 -16.13 25.01
C ALA A 253 -11.71 -15.66 25.28
N ALA A 254 -12.23 -14.85 24.37
CA ALA A 254 -13.56 -14.25 24.45
C ALA A 254 -14.57 -15.01 23.60
N GLY A 255 -15.83 -15.00 24.04
CA GLY A 255 -16.88 -15.74 23.37
C GLY A 255 -16.83 -17.23 23.69
N ASN A 256 -17.93 -17.81 24.16
CA ASN A 256 -18.05 -19.27 24.23
C ASN A 256 -18.50 -19.87 22.89
N GLU A 257 -18.54 -21.21 22.79
CA GLU A 257 -18.99 -21.90 21.56
C GLU A 257 -20.39 -21.44 21.12
N ASN A 258 -21.31 -21.21 22.07
CA ASN A 258 -22.67 -20.75 21.75
C ASN A 258 -22.65 -19.38 21.07
N PHE A 259 -21.85 -18.44 21.56
CA PHE A 259 -21.71 -17.13 20.93
C PHE A 259 -21.20 -17.24 19.48
N TRP A 260 -20.06 -17.90 19.29
CA TRP A 260 -19.44 -17.99 17.96
C TRP A 260 -20.29 -18.78 16.96
N ARG A 261 -20.98 -19.83 17.41
CA ARG A 261 -21.81 -20.68 16.56
C ARG A 261 -23.18 -20.07 16.26
N ASN A 262 -23.86 -19.52 17.28
CA ASN A 262 -25.29 -19.21 17.21
C ASN A 262 -25.61 -17.72 17.26
N VAL A 263 -24.65 -16.85 17.62
CA VAL A 263 -24.86 -15.41 17.79
C VAL A 263 -24.08 -14.60 16.75
N TRP A 264 -22.77 -14.81 16.62
CA TRP A 264 -21.85 -13.98 15.82
C TRP A 264 -22.33 -13.67 14.39
N ASN A 265 -22.76 -14.70 13.66
CA ASN A 265 -23.25 -14.60 12.28
C ASN A 265 -24.78 -14.67 12.15
N ASN A 266 -25.51 -14.69 13.27
CA ASN A 266 -26.96 -14.79 13.25
C ASN A 266 -27.60 -13.43 12.92
N ALA A 267 -28.53 -13.39 11.96
CA ALA A 267 -29.26 -12.18 11.59
C ALA A 267 -30.02 -11.56 12.77
N ASP A 268 -30.41 -12.40 13.74
CA ASP A 268 -31.14 -12.03 14.94
C ASP A 268 -30.27 -12.11 16.20
N GLY A 269 -28.93 -12.14 16.06
CA GLY A 269 -27.98 -12.36 17.16
C GLY A 269 -28.04 -11.30 18.26
N LEU A 270 -28.51 -10.10 17.95
CA LEU A 270 -28.72 -8.99 18.88
C LEU A 270 -30.20 -8.55 18.93
N PRO A 271 -30.61 -7.86 20.01
CA PRO A 271 -31.94 -7.23 20.09
C PRO A 271 -32.16 -6.21 18.97
N ALA A 272 -33.43 -5.97 18.62
CA ALA A 272 -33.80 -4.90 17.69
C ALA A 272 -33.68 -3.52 18.35
N ASN A 273 -33.59 -2.47 17.53
CA ASN A 273 -33.53 -1.07 17.97
C ASN A 273 -32.33 -0.73 18.86
N LEU A 274 -31.19 -1.38 18.63
CA LEU A 274 -29.93 -0.91 19.20
C LEU A 274 -29.58 0.46 18.59
N PRO A 275 -28.76 1.28 19.28
CA PRO A 275 -28.20 2.49 18.67
C PRO A 275 -27.61 2.16 17.30
N PRO A 276 -27.93 2.90 16.23
CA PRO A 276 -27.40 2.57 14.92
C PRO A 276 -25.88 2.81 14.88
N VAL A 277 -25.15 2.08 14.01
CA VAL A 277 -23.68 2.24 13.90
C VAL A 277 -23.32 3.67 13.45
N THR A 278 -24.06 4.17 12.46
CA THR A 278 -24.08 5.60 12.09
C THR A 278 -25.54 6.02 11.86
N GLN A 279 -25.79 7.33 11.73
CA GLN A 279 -27.16 7.86 11.57
C GLN A 279 -27.96 7.21 10.44
N ASN A 280 -27.29 6.80 9.34
CA ASN A 280 -27.93 6.21 8.16
C ASN A 280 -27.87 4.67 8.14
N SER A 281 -27.26 4.05 9.15
CA SER A 281 -27.13 2.59 9.20
C SER A 281 -28.49 1.93 9.46
N PRO A 282 -28.78 0.78 8.82
CA PRO A 282 -29.98 0.00 9.13
C PRO A 282 -29.92 -0.59 10.54
N ASP A 283 -31.04 -1.15 11.03
CA ASP A 283 -31.07 -1.92 12.28
C ASP A 283 -30.28 -3.23 12.09
N GLN A 284 -28.98 -3.16 12.37
CA GLN A 284 -28.05 -4.26 12.23
C GLN A 284 -28.01 -5.08 13.51
N ARG A 285 -28.67 -6.23 13.45
CA ARG A 285 -28.80 -7.18 14.56
C ARG A 285 -27.80 -8.32 14.50
N ARG A 286 -27.13 -8.53 13.37
CA ARG A 286 -26.01 -9.44 13.27
C ARG A 286 -24.73 -8.77 13.80
N PRO A 287 -24.06 -9.29 14.83
CA PRO A 287 -22.84 -8.70 15.38
C PRO A 287 -21.80 -8.35 14.32
N VAL A 288 -21.50 -9.28 13.40
CA VAL A 288 -20.48 -9.04 12.37
C VAL A 288 -20.87 -7.95 11.36
N ASP A 289 -22.17 -7.76 11.06
CA ASP A 289 -22.61 -6.71 10.13
C ASP A 289 -22.34 -5.32 10.73
N ARG A 290 -22.45 -5.19 12.07
CA ARG A 290 -22.13 -3.93 12.78
C ARG A 290 -20.67 -3.55 12.68
N LEU A 291 -19.77 -4.54 12.74
CA LEU A 291 -18.33 -4.31 12.59
C LEU A 291 -17.97 -3.91 11.17
N TYR A 292 -18.56 -4.56 10.16
CA TYR A 292 -18.35 -4.14 8.77
C TYR A 292 -18.94 -2.77 8.45
N GLU A 293 -20.07 -2.39 9.06
CA GLU A 293 -20.62 -1.04 8.93
C GLU A 293 -19.70 0.03 9.54
N ALA A 294 -19.06 -0.28 10.66
CA ALA A 294 -18.08 0.60 11.31
C ALA A 294 -16.83 0.82 10.44
N LEU A 295 -16.44 -0.18 9.63
CA LEU A 295 -15.34 -0.07 8.67
C LEU A 295 -15.71 0.67 7.38
N GLY A 296 -17.00 0.77 7.08
CA GLY A 296 -17.53 1.49 5.94
C GLY A 296 -18.33 0.61 4.98
N SER A 297 -19.43 1.17 4.50
CA SER A 297 -20.42 0.51 3.64
C SER A 297 -21.14 1.51 2.73
N ASN A 298 -22.14 1.05 1.97
CA ASN A 298 -23.02 1.92 1.21
C ASN A 298 -23.84 2.90 2.07
N SER A 299 -24.16 2.54 3.32
CA SER A 299 -24.87 3.39 4.29
C SER A 299 -23.93 4.21 5.18
N ASN A 300 -22.66 3.79 5.31
CA ASN A 300 -21.61 4.55 5.98
C ASN A 300 -20.37 4.71 5.08
N PRO A 301 -20.36 5.67 4.13
CA PRO A 301 -19.26 5.81 3.18
C PRO A 301 -18.11 6.71 3.69
N THR A 302 -18.18 7.20 4.93
CA THR A 302 -17.31 8.30 5.42
C THR A 302 -15.84 7.89 5.62
N HIS A 303 -15.58 6.60 5.85
CA HIS A 303 -14.24 6.06 6.10
C HIS A 303 -13.44 5.74 4.82
N PHE A 304 -14.06 5.89 3.66
CA PHE A 304 -13.43 5.60 2.38
C PHE A 304 -12.48 6.71 1.93
N THR A 305 -11.49 6.30 1.15
CA THR A 305 -10.67 7.19 0.33
C THR A 305 -10.61 6.64 -1.09
N LEU A 306 -10.10 7.43 -2.04
CA LEU A 306 -9.71 6.91 -3.35
C LEU A 306 -8.19 6.70 -3.33
N LEU A 307 -7.77 5.48 -3.67
CA LEU A 307 -6.36 5.08 -3.69
C LEU A 307 -6.05 4.42 -5.03
N GLN A 308 -4.88 4.69 -5.60
CA GLN A 308 -4.43 4.04 -6.83
C GLN A 308 -4.43 2.50 -6.67
N ASP A 309 -4.89 1.81 -7.70
CA ASP A 309 -5.15 0.37 -7.71
C ASP A 309 -3.95 -0.49 -7.29
N ASN A 310 -2.74 -0.15 -7.72
CA ASN A 310 -1.52 -0.86 -7.39
C ASN A 310 -1.15 -0.73 -5.90
N ILE A 311 -1.20 0.48 -5.35
CA ILE A 311 -0.97 0.72 -3.92
C ILE A 311 -2.05 0.04 -3.08
N ASN A 312 -3.31 0.09 -3.55
CA ASN A 312 -4.42 -0.57 -2.89
C ASN A 312 -4.27 -2.11 -2.87
N GLY A 313 -3.88 -2.67 -4.02
CA GLY A 313 -3.59 -4.10 -4.15
C GLY A 313 -2.44 -4.53 -3.23
N MET A 314 -1.37 -3.71 -3.17
CA MET A 314 -0.23 -3.95 -2.31
C MET A 314 -0.62 -3.98 -0.83
N LYS A 315 -1.37 -2.95 -0.39
CA LYS A 315 -1.93 -2.90 0.96
C LYS A 315 -2.72 -4.15 1.30
N GLY A 316 -3.65 -4.55 0.41
CA GLY A 316 -4.45 -5.76 0.60
C GLY A 316 -3.64 -7.05 0.75
N ARG A 317 -2.45 -7.16 0.15
CA ARG A 317 -1.54 -8.33 0.32
C ARG A 317 -0.80 -8.29 1.64
N VAL A 318 -0.17 -7.16 1.92
CA VAL A 318 0.69 -6.98 3.08
C VAL A 318 -0.11 -7.15 4.37
N GLU A 319 -1.34 -6.60 4.41
CA GLU A 319 -2.25 -6.68 5.56
C GLU A 319 -2.79 -8.08 5.85
N ILE A 320 -2.56 -9.07 4.97
CA ILE A 320 -2.88 -10.49 5.20
C ILE A 320 -1.64 -11.38 5.27
N PHE A 321 -0.45 -10.77 5.41
CA PHE A 321 0.85 -11.44 5.42
C PHE A 321 1.17 -12.21 4.14
N ASN A 322 0.67 -11.74 3.00
CA ASN A 322 1.06 -12.25 1.69
C ASN A 322 2.23 -11.45 1.12
N ALA A 323 3.15 -12.16 0.48
CA ALA A 323 4.27 -11.53 -0.20
C ALA A 323 3.76 -10.54 -1.26
N PRO A 324 4.32 -9.31 -1.30
CA PRO A 324 4.13 -8.38 -2.42
C PRO A 324 4.30 -9.07 -3.79
N MET A 325 5.37 -9.86 -3.94
CA MET A 325 5.65 -10.69 -5.10
C MET A 325 6.11 -12.09 -4.67
N THR A 326 5.77 -13.12 -5.44
CA THR A 326 6.23 -14.49 -5.20
C THR A 326 7.75 -14.59 -5.42
N GLN A 327 8.44 -15.41 -4.62
CA GLN A 327 9.89 -15.62 -4.72
C GLN A 327 10.29 -16.03 -6.14
N THR A 328 9.61 -17.01 -6.74
CA THR A 328 9.93 -17.50 -8.08
C THR A 328 9.85 -16.42 -9.14
N ARG A 329 8.82 -15.56 -9.10
CA ARG A 329 8.68 -14.47 -10.07
C ARG A 329 9.75 -13.40 -9.86
N PHE A 330 10.04 -13.08 -8.61
CA PHE A 330 11.12 -12.16 -8.25
C PHE A 330 12.47 -12.66 -8.76
N ASP A 331 12.78 -13.94 -8.56
CA ASP A 331 14.02 -14.57 -9.02
C ASP A 331 14.15 -14.54 -10.55
N THR A 332 13.05 -14.76 -11.28
CA THR A 332 13.03 -14.65 -12.74
C THR A 332 13.41 -13.24 -13.19
N PHE A 333 12.72 -12.21 -12.69
CA PHE A 333 13.04 -10.82 -13.06
C PHE A 333 14.47 -10.44 -12.67
N LEU A 334 14.95 -10.88 -11.51
CA LEU A 334 16.30 -10.59 -11.06
C LEU A 334 17.37 -11.24 -11.96
N GLN A 335 17.15 -12.49 -12.38
CA GLN A 335 18.04 -13.19 -13.32
C GLN A 335 18.04 -12.49 -14.69
N ASP A 336 16.85 -12.26 -15.24
CA ASP A 336 16.65 -11.66 -16.56
C ASP A 336 17.21 -10.23 -16.61
N ALA A 337 17.14 -9.46 -15.53
CA ALA A 337 17.72 -8.12 -15.42
C ALA A 337 19.24 -8.05 -15.58
N THR A 338 19.93 -9.16 -15.33
CA THR A 338 21.41 -9.26 -15.43
C THR A 338 21.89 -10.08 -16.62
N ASP A 339 20.97 -10.71 -17.37
CA ASP A 339 21.34 -11.56 -18.51
C ASP A 339 21.75 -10.68 -19.71
N PRO A 340 23.01 -10.74 -20.18
CA PRO A 340 23.48 -9.93 -21.30
C PRO A 340 22.81 -10.28 -22.63
N SER A 341 22.12 -11.42 -22.73
CA SER A 341 21.33 -11.81 -23.90
C SER A 341 19.89 -11.29 -23.88
N ASN A 342 19.45 -10.71 -22.77
CA ASN A 342 18.12 -10.15 -22.63
C ASN A 342 18.09 -8.67 -23.07
N ASP A 343 17.33 -8.40 -24.13
CA ASP A 343 17.12 -7.04 -24.65
C ASP A 343 16.13 -6.22 -23.80
N SER A 344 15.43 -6.85 -22.84
CA SER A 344 14.42 -6.21 -21.99
C SER A 344 14.87 -5.99 -20.54
N ARG A 345 16.18 -6.05 -20.24
CA ARG A 345 16.73 -5.91 -18.88
C ARG A 345 16.13 -4.76 -18.06
N ARG A 346 15.92 -3.58 -18.65
CA ARG A 346 15.30 -2.44 -17.96
C ARG A 346 13.87 -2.73 -17.50
N VAL A 347 13.08 -3.46 -18.30
CA VAL A 347 11.73 -3.93 -17.94
C VAL A 347 11.78 -4.85 -16.74
N ASP A 348 12.74 -5.76 -16.69
CA ASP A 348 12.89 -6.70 -15.58
C ASP A 348 13.34 -5.99 -14.29
N ILE A 349 14.22 -4.99 -14.40
CA ILE A 349 14.59 -4.11 -13.28
C ILE A 349 13.35 -3.38 -12.76
N MET A 350 12.58 -2.75 -13.65
CA MET A 350 11.33 -2.08 -13.24
C MET A 350 10.37 -3.06 -12.57
N SER A 351 10.33 -4.31 -13.03
CA SER A 351 9.42 -5.33 -12.52
C SER A 351 9.77 -5.80 -11.11
N PHE A 352 11.04 -6.09 -10.80
CA PHE A 352 11.40 -6.46 -9.43
C PHE A 352 11.40 -5.26 -8.47
N MET A 353 11.58 -4.03 -8.98
CA MET A 353 11.50 -2.80 -8.19
C MET A 353 10.06 -2.39 -7.84
N ALA A 354 9.08 -2.69 -8.71
CA ALA A 354 7.68 -2.31 -8.54
C ALA A 354 7.10 -2.61 -7.14
N PRO A 355 7.19 -3.83 -6.59
CA PRO A 355 6.62 -4.10 -5.26
C PRO A 355 7.32 -3.35 -4.13
N LEU A 356 8.63 -3.11 -4.22
CA LEU A 356 9.37 -2.32 -3.22
C LEU A 356 8.90 -0.87 -3.22
N ARG A 357 8.65 -0.33 -4.42
CA ARG A 357 8.16 1.03 -4.61
C ARG A 357 6.77 1.24 -4.06
N GLU A 358 5.91 0.27 -4.27
CA GLU A 358 4.52 0.33 -3.82
C GLU A 358 4.39 0.21 -2.31
N LEU A 359 5.35 -0.44 -1.63
CA LEU A 359 5.44 -0.40 -0.17
C LEU A 359 5.71 1.02 0.34
N VAL A 360 6.63 1.77 -0.29
CA VAL A 360 6.84 3.19 0.04
C VAL A 360 5.53 3.97 -0.12
N GLY A 361 4.86 3.83 -1.27
CA GLY A 361 3.60 4.50 -1.54
C GLY A 361 2.48 4.12 -0.56
N MET A 362 2.40 2.84 -0.17
CA MET A 362 1.44 2.34 0.83
C MET A 362 1.68 3.00 2.20
N PHE A 363 2.91 3.01 2.69
CA PHE A 363 3.20 3.54 4.02
C PHE A 363 3.14 5.07 4.07
N GLU A 364 3.51 5.77 3.00
CA GLU A 364 3.24 7.21 2.88
C GLU A 364 1.74 7.53 2.90
N TYR A 365 0.91 6.74 2.21
CA TYR A 365 -0.55 6.85 2.25
C TYR A 365 -1.08 6.66 3.67
N LEU A 366 -0.64 5.61 4.37
CA LEU A 366 -1.11 5.27 5.72
C LEU A 366 -0.77 6.35 6.76
N ARG A 367 0.32 7.10 6.54
CA ARG A 367 0.76 8.20 7.42
C ARG A 367 0.09 9.54 7.12
N ALA A 368 -0.70 9.66 6.06
CA ALA A 368 -1.34 10.92 5.74
C ALA A 368 -2.39 11.32 6.78
N ASP A 369 -2.35 12.57 7.27
CA ASP A 369 -3.19 13.05 8.38
C ASP A 369 -4.68 12.70 8.26
N ASP A 370 -5.26 12.82 7.06
CA ASP A 370 -6.68 12.51 6.86
C ASP A 370 -6.95 11.02 6.71
N VAL A 371 -5.96 10.22 6.32
CA VAL A 371 -6.03 8.75 6.34
C VAL A 371 -5.94 8.27 7.78
N VAL A 372 -4.98 8.77 8.56
CA VAL A 372 -4.83 8.51 10.01
C VAL A 372 -6.12 8.83 10.75
N THR A 373 -6.70 10.01 10.52
CA THR A 373 -7.97 10.42 11.15
C THR A 373 -9.11 9.41 10.88
N ARG A 374 -9.17 8.86 9.66
CA ARG A 374 -10.19 7.87 9.28
C ARG A 374 -9.91 6.50 9.89
N ILE A 375 -8.64 6.10 9.96
CA ILE A 375 -8.20 4.89 10.64
C ILE A 375 -8.60 4.96 12.12
N ASP A 376 -8.26 6.03 12.83
CA ASP A 376 -8.58 6.22 14.24
C ASP A 376 -10.10 6.20 14.47
N ALA A 377 -10.87 6.90 13.64
CA ALA A 377 -12.32 6.90 13.71
C ALA A 377 -12.91 5.50 13.49
N GLY A 378 -12.39 4.73 12.52
CA GLY A 378 -12.82 3.36 12.26
C GLY A 378 -12.48 2.40 13.40
N ALA A 379 -11.27 2.51 13.96
CA ALA A 379 -10.83 1.69 15.09
C ALA A 379 -11.65 1.98 16.36
N ALA A 380 -11.94 3.26 16.64
CA ALA A 380 -12.81 3.66 17.74
C ALA A 380 -14.26 3.19 17.53
N ALA A 381 -14.78 3.28 16.31
CA ALA A 381 -16.11 2.79 15.96
C ALA A 381 -16.23 1.28 16.17
N LEU A 382 -15.23 0.49 15.73
CA LEU A 382 -15.16 -0.94 15.98
C LEU A 382 -15.18 -1.25 17.48
N HIS A 383 -14.30 -0.62 18.26
CA HIS A 383 -14.26 -0.80 19.72
C HIS A 383 -15.63 -0.54 20.37
N PHE A 384 -16.29 0.56 19.99
CA PHE A 384 -17.63 0.89 20.51
C PHE A 384 -18.68 -0.17 20.14
N GLN A 385 -18.66 -0.68 18.89
CA GLN A 385 -19.57 -1.77 18.50
C GLN A 385 -19.31 -3.06 19.28
N LEU A 386 -18.05 -3.38 19.58
CA LEU A 386 -17.70 -4.55 20.40
C LEU A 386 -18.24 -4.42 21.83
N GLN A 387 -18.14 -3.25 22.45
CA GLN A 387 -18.74 -2.99 23.77
C GLN A 387 -20.27 -3.16 23.76
N LEU A 388 -20.92 -2.71 22.69
CA LEU A 388 -22.36 -2.87 22.53
C LEU A 388 -22.75 -4.35 22.35
N ILE A 389 -21.95 -5.12 21.60
CA ILE A 389 -22.13 -6.57 21.46
C ILE A 389 -22.00 -7.24 22.83
N GLU A 390 -20.97 -6.92 23.61
CA GLU A 390 -20.76 -7.44 24.97
C GLU A 390 -21.93 -7.15 25.91
N LEU A 391 -22.49 -5.94 25.82
CA LEU A 391 -23.63 -5.53 26.64
C LEU A 391 -24.89 -6.36 26.36
N HIS A 392 -25.09 -6.77 25.10
CA HIS A 392 -26.33 -7.42 24.65
C HIS A 392 -26.19 -8.92 24.35
N ALA A 393 -24.97 -9.46 24.37
CA ALA A 393 -24.68 -10.89 24.27
C ALA A 393 -23.74 -11.29 25.43
N PRO A 394 -24.28 -11.73 26.58
CA PRO A 394 -23.48 -12.05 27.77
C PRO A 394 -22.39 -13.11 27.52
N ASP A 395 -22.58 -13.99 26.55
CA ASP A 395 -21.61 -15.00 26.17
C ASP A 395 -20.38 -14.44 25.43
N SER A 396 -20.35 -13.14 25.11
CA SER A 396 -19.32 -12.47 24.29
C SER A 396 -18.32 -11.61 25.07
N GLN A 397 -18.28 -11.71 26.40
CA GLN A 397 -17.39 -10.91 27.23
C GLN A 397 -15.91 -11.05 26.81
N GLY A 398 -15.19 -9.91 26.78
CA GLY A 398 -13.77 -9.82 26.51
C GLY A 398 -13.41 -9.37 25.09
N LEU A 399 -14.37 -9.25 24.18
CA LEU A 399 -14.17 -8.73 22.83
C LEU A 399 -13.54 -7.34 22.81
N SER A 400 -14.04 -6.39 23.60
CA SER A 400 -13.50 -5.02 23.59
C SER A 400 -12.08 -4.95 24.17
N ALA A 401 -11.79 -5.75 25.20
CA ALA A 401 -10.45 -5.91 25.77
C ALA A 401 -9.48 -6.53 24.75
N HIS A 402 -9.89 -7.58 24.04
CA HIS A 402 -9.11 -8.17 22.95
C HIS A 402 -8.82 -7.17 21.85
N TRP A 403 -9.77 -6.29 21.50
CA TRP A 403 -9.54 -5.31 20.44
C TRP A 403 -8.38 -4.36 20.78
N ASN A 404 -8.26 -3.96 22.04
CA ASN A 404 -7.20 -3.06 22.50
C ASN A 404 -5.82 -3.72 22.49
N GLU A 405 -5.73 -5.05 22.63
CA GLU A 405 -4.49 -5.79 22.45
C GLU A 405 -4.21 -6.09 20.97
N PHE A 406 -5.24 -6.57 20.27
CA PHE A 406 -5.15 -7.05 18.91
C PHE A 406 -4.80 -5.94 17.91
N TYR A 407 -5.48 -4.80 17.98
CA TYR A 407 -5.36 -3.77 16.96
C TYR A 407 -3.92 -3.23 16.81
N PRO A 408 -3.27 -2.70 17.87
CA PRO A 408 -1.91 -2.18 17.73
C PRO A 408 -0.89 -3.29 17.41
N GLU A 409 -1.02 -4.46 18.03
CA GLU A 409 -0.10 -5.58 17.81
C GLU A 409 -0.19 -6.11 16.37
N TYR A 410 -1.41 -6.34 15.86
CA TYR A 410 -1.62 -6.86 14.51
C TYR A 410 -0.99 -5.95 13.46
N PHE A 411 -1.19 -4.64 13.56
CA PHE A 411 -0.62 -3.69 12.61
C PHE A 411 0.89 -3.51 12.78
N GLY A 412 1.42 -3.65 14.00
CA GLY A 412 2.87 -3.78 14.23
C GLY A 412 3.47 -4.99 13.51
N LEU A 413 2.79 -6.14 13.53
CA LEU A 413 3.20 -7.34 12.80
C LEU A 413 3.13 -7.14 11.28
N VAL A 414 2.12 -6.41 10.77
CA VAL A 414 2.01 -6.07 9.34
C VAL A 414 3.19 -5.21 8.89
N SER A 415 3.54 -4.18 9.67
CA SER A 415 4.71 -3.34 9.40
C SER A 415 6.00 -4.14 9.42
N GLU A 416 6.20 -4.99 10.43
CA GLU A 416 7.41 -5.79 10.53
C GLU A 416 7.54 -6.81 9.39
N PHE A 417 6.42 -7.40 8.98
CA PHE A 417 6.37 -8.26 7.80
C PHE A 417 6.83 -7.52 6.54
N ALA A 418 6.31 -6.32 6.28
CA ALA A 418 6.69 -5.53 5.11
C ALA A 418 8.17 -5.12 5.13
N ARG A 419 8.66 -4.62 6.28
CA ARG A 419 10.07 -4.23 6.47
C ARG A 419 11.01 -5.41 6.27
N THR A 420 10.68 -6.57 6.85
CA THR A 420 11.48 -7.80 6.70
C THR A 420 11.52 -8.25 5.25
N TRP A 421 10.37 -8.31 4.59
CA TRP A 421 10.30 -8.72 3.18
C TRP A 421 11.15 -7.82 2.29
N ALA A 422 11.04 -6.49 2.43
CA ALA A 422 11.80 -5.56 1.60
C ALA A 422 13.30 -5.63 1.86
N ARG A 423 13.74 -5.70 3.13
CA ARG A 423 15.16 -5.89 3.46
C ARG A 423 15.72 -7.17 2.85
N ASP A 424 14.96 -8.26 2.90
CA ASP A 424 15.37 -9.52 2.27
C ASP A 424 15.49 -9.41 0.75
N ARG A 425 14.56 -8.71 0.09
CA ARG A 425 14.62 -8.48 -1.36
C ARG A 425 15.78 -7.58 -1.76
N ILE A 426 15.97 -6.46 -1.05
CA ILE A 426 17.08 -5.53 -1.30
C ILE A 426 18.42 -6.26 -1.15
N ARG A 427 18.59 -7.02 -0.07
CA ARG A 427 19.79 -7.86 0.14
C ARG A 427 19.99 -8.83 -1.02
N GLN A 428 18.94 -9.54 -1.45
CA GLN A 428 19.04 -10.48 -2.56
C GLN A 428 19.46 -9.80 -3.87
N ILE A 429 18.91 -8.62 -4.16
CA ILE A 429 19.28 -7.86 -5.37
C ILE A 429 20.77 -7.48 -5.31
N ARG A 430 21.24 -6.93 -4.17
CA ARG A 430 22.65 -6.57 -4.00
C ARG A 430 23.58 -7.77 -4.17
N GLU A 431 23.29 -8.89 -3.49
CA GLU A 431 24.07 -10.12 -3.62
C GLU A 431 24.14 -10.61 -5.08
N HIS A 432 23.05 -10.46 -5.83
CA HIS A 432 22.98 -10.84 -7.24
C HIS A 432 23.76 -9.90 -8.15
N TYR A 433 23.68 -8.58 -7.95
CA TYR A 433 24.45 -7.59 -8.72
C TYR A 433 25.95 -7.60 -8.37
N ASP A 434 26.31 -7.92 -7.13
CA ASP A 434 27.72 -8.14 -6.75
C ASP A 434 28.33 -9.36 -7.44
N ALA A 435 27.53 -10.39 -7.71
CA ALA A 435 27.95 -11.54 -8.51
C ALA A 435 28.03 -11.23 -10.02
N HIS A 436 27.43 -10.14 -10.48
CA HIS A 436 27.40 -9.68 -11.87
C HIS A 436 27.91 -8.23 -11.98
N PRO A 437 29.21 -7.98 -11.68
CA PRO A 437 29.74 -6.62 -11.57
C PRO A 437 29.69 -5.82 -12.88
N ASP A 438 29.61 -6.51 -14.02
CA ASP A 438 29.49 -5.91 -15.36
C ASP A 438 28.03 -5.76 -15.82
N ALA A 439 27.05 -6.01 -14.95
CA ALA A 439 25.64 -5.83 -15.28
C ALA A 439 25.33 -4.36 -15.58
N GLU A 440 24.60 -4.14 -16.67
CA GLU A 440 24.08 -2.81 -17.03
C GLU A 440 23.11 -2.32 -15.94
N TYR A 441 23.08 -1.01 -15.71
CA TYR A 441 22.25 -0.35 -14.69
C TYR A 441 22.59 -0.66 -13.22
N ARG A 442 23.74 -1.28 -12.94
CA ARG A 442 24.13 -1.63 -11.55
C ARG A 442 24.13 -0.42 -10.62
N ASP A 443 24.76 0.68 -11.04
CA ASP A 443 24.89 1.88 -10.20
C ASP A 443 23.53 2.55 -9.93
N GLU A 444 22.65 2.57 -10.93
CA GLU A 444 21.28 3.07 -10.84
C GLU A 444 20.41 2.22 -9.92
N VAL A 445 20.56 0.90 -10.00
CA VAL A 445 19.89 -0.05 -9.12
C VAL A 445 20.37 0.14 -7.69
N GLU A 446 21.67 0.11 -7.43
CA GLU A 446 22.23 0.29 -6.08
C GLU A 446 21.81 1.62 -5.44
N LYS A 447 21.84 2.71 -6.22
CA LYS A 447 21.35 4.01 -5.77
C LYS A 447 19.87 3.95 -5.39
N SER A 448 19.04 3.36 -6.24
CA SER A 448 17.60 3.23 -5.99
C SER A 448 17.31 2.35 -4.77
N LEU A 449 18.07 1.27 -4.57
CA LEU A 449 17.97 0.43 -3.38
C LEU A 449 18.35 1.17 -2.10
N GLY A 450 19.37 2.03 -2.15
CA GLY A 450 19.74 2.89 -1.03
C GLY A 450 18.61 3.84 -0.63
N GLU A 451 18.00 4.52 -1.61
CA GLU A 451 16.85 5.41 -1.38
C GLU A 451 15.64 4.67 -0.76
N LEU A 452 15.35 3.46 -1.23
CA LEU A 452 14.28 2.62 -0.69
C LEU A 452 14.59 2.13 0.73
N GLU A 453 15.83 1.69 0.98
CA GLU A 453 16.27 1.16 2.28
C GLU A 453 16.22 2.23 3.38
N ASP A 454 16.59 3.46 3.06
CA ASP A 454 16.53 4.61 3.96
C ASP A 454 15.09 4.92 4.44
N ASP A 455 14.07 4.57 3.66
CA ASP A 455 12.67 4.78 4.04
C ASP A 455 12.06 3.62 4.87
N ILE A 456 12.64 2.42 4.83
CA ILE A 456 12.12 1.24 5.57
C ILE A 456 11.87 1.50 7.07
N PRO A 457 12.71 2.23 7.81
CA PRO A 457 12.43 2.56 9.21
C PRO A 457 11.13 3.33 9.44
N ASN A 458 10.64 4.06 8.42
CA ASN A 458 9.41 4.84 8.48
C ASN A 458 8.16 3.99 8.17
N TRP A 459 8.31 2.75 7.71
CA TRP A 459 7.20 1.87 7.33
C TRP A 459 6.51 1.32 8.58
N LYS A 460 5.64 2.15 9.15
CA LYS A 460 4.87 1.91 10.36
C LYS A 460 3.41 2.25 10.13
N TYR A 461 2.54 1.51 10.78
CA TYR A 461 1.15 1.90 10.91
C TYR A 461 1.02 3.01 11.95
N PRO A 462 -0.01 3.87 11.83
CA PRO A 462 -0.24 4.95 12.80
C PRO A 462 -0.43 4.46 14.24
N SER A 463 -0.85 3.21 14.44
CA SER A 463 -1.00 2.61 15.77
C SER A 463 0.31 2.28 16.49
N GLU A 464 1.46 2.39 15.81
CA GLU A 464 2.79 2.14 16.37
C GLU A 464 3.48 3.41 16.91
N ASP A 465 2.95 4.60 16.61
CA ASP A 465 3.47 5.90 17.06
C ASP A 465 2.79 6.37 18.36
#